data_AF-A0A7R6V356-F1
#
_entry.id   AF-A0A7R6V356-F1
#
_cell.length_a   1.000
_cell.length_b   1.000
_cell.length_c   1.000
_cell.angle_alpha   90.00
_cell.angle_beta   90.00
_cell.angle_gamma   90.00
#
_symmetry.space_group_name_H-M   'P 1'
#
loop_
_entity.id
_entity.type
_entity.pdbx_description
1 polymer ?
#
loop_
_entity_poly.entity_id
_entity_poly.type
_entity_poly.pdbx_seq_one_letter_code
_entity_poly.pdbx_strand_id
1 'polypeptide(L)'
;MLKILLPTIMLLPTALLSPQKLLWTNTTTHSLLIATLSLHWLLPSYYPHKNLSQWTSTDQTSSSLLVLSCWLLPLMILASQNHLQHEPMARKRIFITTLITAQPLLLLAFSTTELTLFYISFEATLIPTLILITRWGAQPERLSAGIYLLFYTLISSLPLLVTILYLHTHIGTLHLAILKLSHPTLTNSWTDFLLSLALLMAFMVKAPLYGLHLWLPKAHVEAPIAGSMLLAALLLKLGGYGIMRLTILTGPLSPQLHYPFLTLALWGALMTSSICLRQTDLKSLIAYSSVSHMGLVVAACILQTQWSFSGAMILMISHGLTSSMLFCLANSTYERTHSRILLLTRGLQPLMPLTATWWLLANLTNMALPPTTNLMAELTIMTALFNWSTLTIILTGAATMLTASYTLYMLLSTQRGTLPTHITSLQNSNTREHLLMTLHITPLMLLIMKPEMIS
;
A
#
# COMPACT_ATOMS: atom_id res chain seq x y z
N MET A 1 -20.13 -4.45 -8.21
CA MET A 1 -19.67 -3.40 -7.26
C MET A 1 -20.73 -2.94 -6.27
N LEU A 2 -21.94 -2.56 -6.69
CA LEU A 2 -22.95 -1.96 -5.79
C LEU A 2 -23.31 -2.83 -4.56
N LYS A 3 -23.32 -4.17 -4.71
CA LYS A 3 -23.55 -5.13 -3.62
C LYS A 3 -22.59 -4.99 -2.44
N ILE A 4 -21.37 -4.47 -2.65
CA ILE A 4 -20.39 -4.20 -1.58
C ILE A 4 -20.32 -2.72 -1.26
N LEU A 5 -20.41 -1.86 -2.27
CA LEU A 5 -20.35 -0.42 -2.09
C LEU A 5 -21.49 0.10 -1.20
N LEU A 6 -22.72 -0.39 -1.38
CA LEU A 6 -23.86 0.02 -0.55
C LEU A 6 -23.67 -0.40 0.93
N PRO A 7 -23.34 -1.65 1.28
CA PRO A 7 -22.98 -2.02 2.64
C PRO A 7 -21.85 -1.16 3.23
N THR A 8 -20.80 -0.83 2.45
CA THR A 8 -19.72 0.04 2.94
C THR A 8 -20.20 1.45 3.26
N ILE A 9 -21.08 2.03 2.45
CA ILE A 9 -21.68 3.34 2.75
C ILE A 9 -22.58 3.23 3.99
N MET A 10 -23.33 2.14 4.13
CA MET A 10 -24.17 1.88 5.30
C MET A 10 -23.36 1.68 6.60
N LEU A 11 -22.04 1.48 6.54
CA LEU A 11 -21.22 1.55 7.75
C LEU A 11 -21.18 2.97 8.36
N LEU A 12 -21.36 4.04 7.56
CA LEU A 12 -21.36 5.41 8.08
C LEU A 12 -22.48 5.66 9.11
N PRO A 13 -23.77 5.38 8.81
CA PRO A 13 -24.82 5.51 9.82
C PRO A 13 -24.60 4.54 10.99
N THR A 14 -24.05 3.34 10.77
CA THR A 14 -23.75 2.43 11.90
C THR A 14 -22.70 3.02 12.86
N ALA A 15 -21.67 3.69 12.34
CA ALA A 15 -20.64 4.35 13.17
C ALA A 15 -21.19 5.57 13.91
N LEU A 16 -22.13 6.30 13.32
CA LEU A 16 -22.73 7.49 13.93
C LEU A 16 -23.82 7.16 14.96
N LEU A 17 -24.65 6.15 14.69
CA LEU A 17 -25.85 5.85 15.49
C LEU A 17 -25.64 4.76 16.55
N SER A 18 -24.58 3.95 16.45
CA SER A 18 -24.34 2.87 17.40
C SER A 18 -24.13 3.37 18.84
N PRO A 19 -24.61 2.61 19.85
CA PRO A 19 -24.43 2.97 21.24
C PRO A 19 -22.95 2.88 21.64
N GLN A 20 -22.54 3.68 22.62
CA GLN A 20 -21.13 3.92 22.93
C GLN A 20 -20.34 2.63 23.20
N LYS A 21 -20.94 1.67 23.90
CA LYS A 21 -20.31 0.38 24.24
C LYS A 21 -20.11 -0.53 23.02
N LEU A 22 -20.99 -0.44 22.02
CA LEU A 22 -20.99 -1.32 20.85
C LEU A 22 -20.40 -0.68 19.59
N LEU A 23 -19.90 0.57 19.68
CA LEU A 23 -19.34 1.28 18.52
C LEU A 23 -18.29 0.44 17.80
N TRP A 24 -17.28 -0.02 18.53
CA TRP A 24 -16.16 -0.78 17.99
C TRP A 24 -16.57 -2.19 17.56
N THR A 25 -17.42 -2.86 18.34
CA THR A 25 -17.87 -4.21 18.00
C THR A 25 -18.72 -4.21 16.75
N ASN A 26 -19.70 -3.31 16.63
CA ASN A 26 -20.60 -3.28 15.46
C ASN A 26 -19.84 -2.88 14.19
N THR A 27 -18.96 -1.89 14.27
CA THR A 27 -18.19 -1.45 13.11
C THR A 27 -17.17 -2.50 12.66
N THR A 28 -16.54 -3.23 13.58
CA THR A 28 -15.65 -4.35 13.23
C THR A 28 -16.39 -5.56 12.68
N THR A 29 -17.53 -5.96 13.26
CA THR A 29 -18.29 -7.13 12.78
C THR A 29 -18.88 -6.89 11.40
N HIS A 30 -19.49 -5.73 11.15
CA HIS A 30 -20.06 -5.42 9.84
C HIS A 30 -18.97 -5.23 8.77
N SER A 31 -17.81 -4.63 9.12
CA SER A 31 -16.70 -4.54 8.17
C SER A 31 -16.05 -5.89 7.87
N LEU A 32 -15.94 -6.80 8.85
CA LEU A 32 -15.54 -8.19 8.61
C LEU A 32 -16.54 -8.92 7.71
N LEU A 33 -17.85 -8.72 7.91
CA LEU A 33 -18.87 -9.31 7.03
C LEU A 33 -18.71 -8.82 5.60
N ILE A 34 -18.45 -7.53 5.40
CA ILE A 34 -18.14 -6.97 4.07
C ILE A 34 -16.84 -7.57 3.49
N ALA A 35 -15.81 -7.74 4.31
CA ALA A 35 -14.56 -8.36 3.90
C ALA A 35 -14.77 -9.81 3.44
N THR A 36 -15.53 -10.61 4.17
CA THR A 36 -15.87 -11.99 3.78
C THR A 36 -16.69 -12.03 2.49
N LEU A 37 -17.67 -11.13 2.33
CA LEU A 37 -18.42 -11.01 1.09
C LEU A 37 -17.49 -10.66 -0.07
N SER A 38 -16.48 -9.81 0.11
CA SER A 38 -15.56 -9.39 -0.97
C SER A 38 -14.80 -10.54 -1.63
N LEU A 39 -14.61 -11.68 -0.95
CA LEU A 39 -13.95 -12.87 -1.49
C LEU A 39 -14.64 -13.42 -2.75
N HIS A 40 -15.92 -13.15 -2.98
CA HIS A 40 -16.61 -13.55 -4.22
C HIS A 40 -15.96 -12.95 -5.49
N TRP A 41 -15.25 -11.82 -5.39
CA TRP A 41 -14.58 -11.20 -6.54
C TRP A 41 -13.37 -11.98 -7.02
N LEU A 42 -12.72 -12.73 -6.13
CA LEU A 42 -11.50 -13.49 -6.40
C LEU A 42 -11.73 -14.74 -7.28
N LEU A 43 -12.95 -15.24 -7.41
CA LEU A 43 -13.24 -16.41 -8.25
C LEU A 43 -12.71 -16.21 -9.69
N PRO A 44 -11.97 -17.11 -10.33
CA PRO A 44 -11.58 -16.88 -11.72
C PRO A 44 -12.81 -16.86 -12.64
N SER A 45 -12.84 -15.96 -13.63
CA SER A 45 -13.83 -15.99 -14.71
C SER A 45 -13.15 -16.07 -16.06
N TYR A 46 -13.80 -16.73 -17.01
CA TYR A 46 -13.34 -16.80 -18.39
C TYR A 46 -13.30 -15.42 -19.06
N TYR A 47 -14.19 -14.51 -18.67
CA TYR A 47 -14.23 -13.15 -19.19
C TYR A 47 -13.20 -12.23 -18.49
N PRO A 48 -12.54 -11.33 -19.24
CA PRO A 48 -11.52 -10.43 -18.70
C PRO A 48 -12.11 -9.40 -17.73
N HIS A 49 -13.37 -9.00 -17.93
CA HIS A 49 -14.11 -8.10 -17.06
C HIS A 49 -15.39 -8.76 -16.55
N LYS A 50 -15.57 -8.76 -15.24
CA LYS A 50 -16.78 -9.15 -14.51
C LYS A 50 -17.56 -7.93 -14.07
N ASN A 51 -18.87 -8.12 -13.84
CA ASN A 51 -19.76 -7.12 -13.25
C ASN A 51 -19.67 -5.75 -13.94
N LEU A 52 -19.58 -5.75 -15.28
CA LEU A 52 -19.46 -4.54 -16.07
C LEU A 52 -20.76 -3.73 -15.97
N SER A 53 -20.68 -2.55 -15.38
CA SER A 53 -21.60 -1.45 -15.62
C SER A 53 -20.87 -0.37 -16.41
N GLN A 54 -21.60 0.65 -16.88
CA GLN A 54 -20.97 1.77 -17.59
C GLN A 54 -19.85 2.45 -16.77
N TRP A 55 -19.93 2.42 -15.44
CA TRP A 55 -19.04 3.16 -14.53
C TRP A 55 -18.06 2.27 -13.78
N THR A 56 -18.38 0.99 -13.60
CA THR A 56 -17.56 0.08 -12.79
C THR A 56 -17.37 -1.27 -13.45
N SER A 57 -16.16 -1.81 -13.36
CA SER A 57 -15.78 -3.14 -13.82
C SER A 57 -14.85 -3.79 -12.82
N THR A 58 -14.79 -5.12 -12.83
CA THR A 58 -13.84 -5.89 -12.02
C THR A 58 -13.09 -6.86 -12.91
N ASP A 59 -11.78 -6.76 -12.98
CA ASP A 59 -10.87 -7.70 -13.64
C ASP A 59 -9.94 -8.34 -12.60
N GLN A 60 -9.01 -9.19 -13.02
CA GLN A 60 -8.10 -9.89 -12.11
C GLN A 60 -7.17 -8.93 -11.33
N THR A 61 -6.72 -7.84 -11.98
CA THR A 61 -5.87 -6.84 -11.32
C THR A 61 -6.63 -6.05 -10.25
N SER A 62 -7.85 -5.62 -10.53
CA SER A 62 -8.67 -4.91 -9.55
C SER A 62 -9.25 -5.82 -8.47
N SER A 63 -9.63 -7.06 -8.78
CA SER A 63 -10.31 -7.97 -7.83
C SER A 63 -9.49 -8.19 -6.56
N SER A 64 -8.20 -8.44 -6.71
CA SER A 64 -7.28 -8.69 -5.61
C SER A 64 -7.04 -7.45 -4.73
N LEU A 65 -6.85 -6.27 -5.34
CA LEU A 65 -6.72 -4.99 -4.63
C LEU A 65 -8.02 -4.58 -3.93
N LEU A 66 -9.17 -4.84 -4.56
CA LEU A 66 -10.49 -4.61 -3.97
C LEU A 66 -10.70 -5.48 -2.73
N VAL A 67 -10.36 -6.77 -2.79
CA VAL A 67 -10.43 -7.66 -1.62
C VAL A 67 -9.47 -7.22 -0.52
N LEU A 68 -8.22 -6.87 -0.85
CA LEU A 68 -7.27 -6.36 0.12
C LEU A 68 -7.81 -5.11 0.83
N SER A 69 -8.44 -4.20 0.10
CA SER A 69 -9.04 -2.98 0.66
C SER A 69 -10.15 -3.31 1.66
N CYS A 70 -11.08 -4.19 1.30
CA CYS A 70 -12.17 -4.60 2.19
C CYS A 70 -11.62 -5.32 3.43
N TRP A 71 -10.58 -6.13 3.25
CA TRP A 71 -9.93 -6.85 4.34
C TRP A 71 -9.25 -5.92 5.35
N LEU A 72 -8.63 -4.83 4.90
CA LEU A 72 -7.88 -3.94 5.80
C LEU A 72 -8.77 -3.07 6.69
N LEU A 73 -10.00 -2.74 6.29
CA LEU A 73 -10.90 -1.90 7.09
C LEU A 73 -11.09 -2.42 8.53
N PRO A 74 -11.51 -3.67 8.77
CA PRO A 74 -11.65 -4.20 10.13
C PRO A 74 -10.32 -4.23 10.89
N LEU A 75 -9.20 -4.52 10.22
CA LEU A 75 -7.86 -4.53 10.83
C LEU A 75 -7.44 -3.13 11.29
N MET A 76 -7.72 -2.09 10.50
CA MET A 76 -7.46 -0.69 10.86
C MET A 76 -8.30 -0.25 12.06
N ILE A 77 -9.57 -0.64 12.09
CA ILE A 77 -10.46 -0.35 13.23
C ILE A 77 -9.93 -1.06 14.49
N LEU A 78 -9.59 -2.35 14.42
CA LEU A 78 -8.99 -3.10 15.54
C LEU A 78 -7.67 -2.48 16.02
N ALA A 79 -6.79 -2.06 15.11
CA ALA A 79 -5.47 -1.50 15.44
C ALA A 79 -5.58 -0.19 16.25
N SER A 80 -6.51 0.67 15.87
CA SER A 80 -6.64 2.04 16.40
C SER A 80 -7.34 2.15 17.77
N GLN A 81 -8.02 1.09 18.22
CA GLN A 81 -8.84 1.10 19.43
C GLN A 81 -8.09 1.56 20.68
N ASN A 82 -6.85 1.09 20.87
CA ASN A 82 -6.10 1.34 22.11
C ASN A 82 -5.68 2.80 22.24
N HIS A 83 -5.04 3.35 21.21
CA HIS A 83 -4.64 4.77 21.20
C HIS A 83 -5.82 5.74 21.37
N LEU A 84 -7.00 5.37 20.88
CA LEU A 84 -8.21 6.20 20.97
C LEU A 84 -9.04 5.97 22.24
N GLN A 85 -8.56 5.20 23.23
CA GLN A 85 -9.32 4.95 24.45
C GLN A 85 -9.63 6.24 25.23
N HIS A 86 -8.68 7.16 25.30
CA HIS A 86 -8.82 8.41 26.06
C HIS A 86 -9.53 9.55 25.32
N GLU A 87 -9.77 9.41 24.00
CA GLU A 87 -10.45 10.45 23.23
C GLU A 87 -11.96 10.52 23.56
N PRO A 88 -12.60 11.71 23.49
CA PRO A 88 -14.04 11.84 23.64
C PRO A 88 -14.79 11.09 22.54
N MET A 89 -15.99 10.60 22.89
CA MET A 89 -16.81 9.75 22.01
C MET A 89 -17.06 10.36 20.62
N ALA A 90 -17.32 11.67 20.55
CA ALA A 90 -17.51 12.36 19.28
C ALA A 90 -16.29 12.23 18.36
N ARG A 91 -15.07 12.34 18.90
CA ARG A 91 -13.84 12.19 18.11
C ARG A 91 -13.58 10.74 17.72
N LYS A 92 -13.93 9.77 18.57
CA LYS A 92 -13.88 8.33 18.18
C LYS A 92 -14.80 8.07 16.99
N ARG A 93 -16.02 8.61 17.00
CA ARG A 93 -16.96 8.49 15.88
C ARG A 93 -16.41 9.14 14.61
N ILE A 94 -15.89 10.36 14.71
CA ILE A 94 -15.30 11.06 13.55
C ILE A 94 -14.10 10.27 13.00
N PHE A 95 -13.26 9.68 13.85
CA PHE A 95 -12.16 8.84 13.40
C PHE A 95 -12.65 7.62 12.61
N ILE A 96 -13.60 6.87 13.17
CA ILE A 96 -14.14 5.68 12.51
C ILE A 96 -14.87 6.07 11.22
N THR A 97 -15.63 7.17 11.19
CA THR A 97 -16.26 7.64 9.95
C THR A 97 -15.22 8.04 8.92
N THR A 98 -14.10 8.68 9.29
CA THR A 98 -13.02 9.00 8.33
C THR A 98 -12.35 7.75 7.75
N LEU A 99 -12.19 6.67 8.53
CA LEU A 99 -11.71 5.39 7.98
C LEU A 99 -12.74 4.76 7.03
N ILE A 100 -14.01 4.79 7.42
CA ILE A 100 -15.09 4.24 6.60
C ILE A 100 -15.27 5.04 5.31
N THR A 101 -15.11 6.37 5.31
CA THR A 101 -15.23 7.18 4.07
C THR A 101 -14.07 6.94 3.11
N ALA A 102 -12.88 6.57 3.58
CA ALA A 102 -11.76 6.21 2.71
C ALA A 102 -12.06 4.94 1.89
N GLN A 103 -12.79 3.98 2.46
CA GLN A 103 -13.06 2.68 1.85
C GLN A 103 -13.87 2.74 0.53
N PRO A 104 -15.05 3.37 0.45
CA PRO A 104 -15.80 3.44 -0.80
C PRO A 104 -15.06 4.24 -1.88
N LEU A 105 -14.23 5.23 -1.51
CA LEU A 105 -13.39 5.97 -2.46
C LEU A 105 -12.32 5.06 -3.08
N LEU A 106 -11.66 4.22 -2.27
CA LEU A 106 -10.71 3.22 -2.76
C LEU A 106 -11.38 2.13 -3.61
N LEU A 107 -12.55 1.63 -3.17
CA LEU A 107 -13.31 0.65 -3.94
C LEU A 107 -13.76 1.21 -5.29
N LEU A 108 -14.15 2.48 -5.34
CA LEU A 108 -14.45 3.15 -6.58
C LEU A 108 -13.18 3.22 -7.45
N ALA A 109 -12.07 3.72 -6.91
CA ALA A 109 -10.82 3.91 -7.66
C ALA A 109 -10.28 2.62 -8.30
N PHE A 110 -10.36 1.48 -7.61
CA PHE A 110 -9.92 0.21 -8.22
C PHE A 110 -10.92 -0.38 -9.21
N SER A 111 -12.20 0.04 -9.19
CA SER A 111 -13.23 -0.53 -10.08
C SER A 111 -13.67 0.39 -11.22
N THR A 112 -13.21 1.63 -11.28
CA THR A 112 -13.64 2.59 -12.32
C THR A 112 -13.30 2.13 -13.73
N THR A 113 -14.25 2.28 -14.66
CA THR A 113 -14.05 2.07 -16.10
C THR A 113 -13.63 3.34 -16.84
N GLU A 114 -14.11 4.50 -16.41
CA GLU A 114 -13.78 5.81 -16.99
C GLU A 114 -12.57 6.45 -16.28
N LEU A 115 -11.61 6.98 -17.06
CA LEU A 115 -10.40 7.61 -16.51
C LEU A 115 -10.66 8.88 -15.69
N THR A 116 -11.70 9.66 -16.02
CA THR A 116 -12.09 10.84 -15.21
C THR A 116 -12.58 10.43 -13.82
N LEU A 117 -13.42 9.40 -13.75
CA LEU A 117 -13.89 8.86 -12.48
C LEU A 117 -12.73 8.25 -11.67
N PHE A 118 -11.80 7.58 -12.36
CA PHE A 118 -10.56 7.10 -11.76
C PHE A 118 -9.78 8.26 -11.12
N TYR A 119 -9.56 9.36 -11.84
CA TYR A 119 -8.88 10.54 -11.31
C TYR A 119 -9.60 11.15 -10.10
N ILE A 120 -10.93 11.35 -10.19
CA ILE A 120 -11.71 11.95 -9.10
C ILE A 120 -11.63 11.09 -7.84
N SER A 121 -11.83 9.77 -7.98
CA SER A 121 -11.72 8.85 -6.85
C SER A 121 -10.29 8.75 -6.33
N PHE A 122 -9.29 8.77 -7.21
CA PHE A 122 -7.87 8.78 -6.87
C PHE A 122 -7.48 9.99 -6.01
N GLU A 123 -7.89 11.20 -6.37
CA GLU A 123 -7.62 12.41 -5.58
C GLU A 123 -8.50 12.47 -4.33
N ALA A 124 -9.76 12.05 -4.42
CA ALA A 124 -10.67 12.07 -3.27
C ALA A 124 -10.15 11.22 -2.10
N THR A 125 -9.41 10.13 -2.36
CA THR A 125 -8.78 9.33 -1.29
C THR A 125 -7.80 10.14 -0.44
N LEU A 126 -7.23 11.23 -0.95
CA LEU A 126 -6.33 12.09 -0.16
C LEU A 126 -7.04 12.77 1.00
N ILE A 127 -8.31 13.14 0.84
CA ILE A 127 -9.04 13.93 1.85
C ILE A 127 -9.17 13.17 3.18
N PRO A 128 -9.71 11.93 3.24
CA PRO A 128 -9.74 11.18 4.49
C PRO A 128 -8.34 10.92 5.07
N THR A 129 -7.35 10.69 4.21
CA THR A 129 -5.98 10.36 4.64
C THR A 129 -5.29 11.55 5.29
N LEU A 130 -5.48 12.75 4.73
CA LEU A 130 -4.96 13.99 5.27
C LEU A 130 -5.60 14.28 6.63
N ILE A 131 -6.92 14.07 6.76
CA ILE A 131 -7.61 14.23 8.04
C ILE A 131 -7.05 13.24 9.08
N LEU A 132 -6.85 11.98 8.71
CA LEU A 132 -6.28 10.97 9.60
C LEU A 132 -4.89 11.37 10.15
N ILE A 133 -4.00 11.84 9.27
CA ILE A 133 -2.63 12.21 9.63
C ILE A 133 -2.61 13.50 10.46
N THR A 134 -3.22 14.57 9.96
CA THR A 134 -3.12 15.90 10.58
C THR A 134 -3.88 16.01 11.89
N ARG A 135 -4.95 15.22 12.09
CA ARG A 135 -5.78 15.28 13.28
C ARG A 135 -5.36 14.31 14.38
N TRP A 136 -5.04 13.05 14.03
CA TRP A 136 -4.72 11.99 15.00
C TRP A 136 -3.26 11.51 14.94
N GLY A 137 -2.39 12.21 14.21
CA GLY A 137 -0.94 12.01 14.32
C GLY A 137 -0.42 12.43 15.70
N ALA A 138 0.63 11.78 16.19
CA ALA A 138 1.10 11.97 17.56
C ALA A 138 1.98 13.23 17.75
N GLN A 139 2.87 13.55 16.81
CA GLN A 139 3.81 14.67 16.94
C GLN A 139 3.32 15.94 16.24
N PRO A 140 3.86 17.13 16.59
CA PRO A 140 3.53 18.39 15.90
C PRO A 140 3.86 18.37 14.40
N GLU A 141 4.86 17.59 13.98
CA GLU A 141 5.29 17.45 12.58
C GLU A 141 4.22 16.83 11.67
N ARG A 142 3.12 16.29 12.22
CA ARG A 142 1.98 15.80 11.44
C ARG A 142 1.40 16.82 10.48
N LEU A 143 1.45 18.12 10.82
CA LEU A 143 0.96 19.19 9.93
C LEU A 143 1.89 19.37 8.73
N SER A 144 3.20 19.40 8.96
CA SER A 144 4.17 19.49 7.88
C SER A 144 4.11 18.23 7.00
N ALA A 145 4.02 17.04 7.61
CA ALA A 145 3.84 15.77 6.88
C ALA A 145 2.57 15.77 6.01
N GLY A 146 1.46 16.30 6.52
CA GLY A 146 0.22 16.48 5.75
C GLY A 146 0.40 17.43 4.55
N ILE A 147 1.12 18.54 4.73
CA ILE A 147 1.46 19.48 3.66
C ILE A 147 2.32 18.80 2.58
N TYR A 148 3.35 18.04 2.97
CA TYR A 148 4.17 17.27 2.01
C TYR A 148 3.31 16.29 1.20
N LEU A 149 2.47 15.49 1.86
CA LEU A 149 1.60 14.53 1.18
C LEU A 149 0.65 15.22 0.19
N LEU A 150 0.02 16.31 0.62
CA LEU A 150 -0.95 17.05 -0.20
C LEU A 150 -0.29 17.68 -1.43
N PHE A 151 0.81 18.43 -1.27
CA PHE A 151 1.39 19.17 -2.40
C PHE A 151 2.13 18.27 -3.38
N TYR A 152 2.82 17.22 -2.91
CA TYR A 152 3.44 16.25 -3.82
C TYR A 152 2.39 15.64 -4.75
N THR A 153 1.26 15.20 -4.17
CA THR A 153 0.20 14.55 -4.94
C THR A 153 -0.51 15.53 -5.86
N LEU A 154 -0.98 16.68 -5.37
CA LEU A 154 -1.70 17.67 -6.18
C LEU A 154 -0.88 18.24 -7.35
N ILE A 155 0.39 18.60 -7.12
CA ILE A 155 1.24 19.17 -8.18
C ILE A 155 1.47 18.15 -9.30
N SER A 156 1.59 16.87 -8.93
CA SER A 156 1.79 15.80 -9.91
C SER A 156 0.49 15.35 -10.60
N SER A 157 -0.67 15.48 -9.95
CA SER A 157 -1.95 15.01 -10.45
C SER A 157 -2.70 16.03 -11.31
N LEU A 158 -2.49 17.34 -11.11
CA LEU A 158 -3.07 18.34 -11.99
C LEU A 158 -2.65 18.21 -13.47
N PRO A 159 -1.36 17.95 -13.80
CA PRO A 159 -0.96 17.60 -15.17
C PRO A 159 -1.70 16.38 -15.71
N LEU A 160 -1.87 15.34 -14.88
CA LEU A 160 -2.65 14.16 -15.25
C LEU A 160 -4.09 14.55 -15.62
N LEU A 161 -4.77 15.40 -14.85
CA LEU A 161 -6.12 15.87 -15.19
C LEU A 161 -6.16 16.56 -16.55
N VAL A 162 -5.22 17.47 -16.83
CA VAL A 162 -5.14 18.17 -18.11
C VAL A 162 -4.98 17.17 -19.26
N THR A 163 -4.12 16.16 -19.10
CA THR A 163 -3.94 15.13 -20.13
C THR A 163 -5.18 14.26 -20.34
N ILE A 164 -5.91 13.91 -19.28
CA ILE A 164 -7.15 13.13 -19.38
C ILE A 164 -8.23 13.93 -20.13
N LEU A 165 -8.38 15.22 -19.83
CA LEU A 165 -9.33 16.09 -20.54
C LEU A 165 -8.92 16.28 -22.01
N TYR A 166 -7.63 16.46 -22.28
CA TYR A 166 -7.10 16.52 -23.64
C TYR A 166 -7.40 15.23 -24.42
N LEU A 167 -7.11 14.05 -23.85
CA LEU A 167 -7.44 12.77 -24.47
C LEU A 167 -8.95 12.63 -24.75
N HIS A 168 -9.80 13.13 -23.86
CA HIS A 168 -11.25 13.13 -24.08
C HIS A 168 -11.64 13.95 -25.30
N THR A 169 -11.04 15.13 -25.52
CA THR A 169 -11.33 15.95 -26.69
C THR A 169 -10.88 15.32 -28.01
N HIS A 170 -9.81 14.51 -27.98
CA HIS A 170 -9.28 13.86 -29.19
C HIS A 170 -9.99 12.55 -29.54
N ILE A 171 -10.22 11.69 -28.53
CA ILE A 171 -10.75 10.34 -28.74
C ILE A 171 -12.29 10.32 -28.57
N GLY A 172 -12.86 11.32 -27.89
CA GLY A 172 -14.28 11.42 -27.58
C GLY A 172 -14.75 10.53 -26.42
N THR A 173 -14.00 9.48 -26.06
CA THR A 173 -14.32 8.57 -24.95
C THR A 173 -13.12 8.36 -24.03
N LEU A 174 -13.38 8.12 -22.75
CA LEU A 174 -12.35 7.80 -21.74
C LEU A 174 -12.56 6.42 -21.11
N HIS A 175 -13.43 5.61 -21.73
CA HIS A 175 -13.75 4.28 -21.28
C HIS A 175 -12.55 3.37 -21.51
N LEU A 176 -11.96 2.84 -20.45
CA LEU A 176 -10.71 2.08 -20.52
C LEU A 176 -10.81 0.86 -21.46
N ALA A 177 -11.97 0.21 -21.56
CA ALA A 177 -12.15 -0.91 -22.48
C ALA A 177 -12.22 -0.49 -23.96
N ILE A 178 -12.76 0.70 -24.26
CA ILE A 178 -12.81 1.24 -25.63
C ILE A 178 -11.43 1.77 -26.02
N LEU A 179 -10.76 2.47 -25.11
CA LEU A 179 -9.43 3.01 -25.36
C LEU A 179 -8.38 1.94 -25.66
N LYS A 180 -8.54 0.72 -25.12
CA LYS A 180 -7.72 -0.45 -25.49
C LYS A 180 -7.86 -0.87 -26.95
N LEU A 181 -9.00 -0.57 -27.59
CA LEU A 181 -9.27 -0.90 -28.99
C LEU A 181 -8.80 0.22 -29.91
N SER A 182 -8.94 1.47 -29.48
CA SER A 182 -8.50 2.66 -30.21
C SER A 182 -7.13 3.11 -29.72
N HIS A 183 -6.06 2.43 -30.13
CA HIS A 183 -4.71 2.91 -29.84
C HIS A 183 -4.43 4.19 -30.63
N PRO A 184 -4.20 5.35 -29.98
CA PRO A 184 -3.73 6.52 -30.71
C PRO A 184 -2.37 6.19 -31.30
N THR A 185 -2.19 6.44 -32.60
CA THR A 185 -0.86 6.35 -33.22
C THR A 185 0.00 7.47 -32.67
N LEU A 186 0.82 7.16 -31.67
CA LEU A 186 1.78 8.09 -31.10
C LEU A 186 2.78 8.47 -32.19
N THR A 187 2.83 9.76 -32.51
CA THR A 187 3.88 10.32 -33.36
C THR A 187 5.03 10.72 -32.45
N ASN A 188 6.29 10.52 -32.86
CA ASN A 188 7.43 10.77 -31.98
C ASN A 188 7.73 12.28 -31.83
N SER A 189 6.79 12.98 -31.22
CA SER A 189 6.73 14.43 -31.05
C SER A 189 6.97 14.79 -29.59
N TRP A 190 7.45 16.01 -29.35
CA TRP A 190 7.60 16.55 -28.00
C TRP A 190 6.28 16.59 -27.21
N THR A 191 5.16 16.73 -27.92
CA THR A 191 3.82 16.69 -27.31
C THR A 191 3.51 15.31 -26.74
N ASP A 192 3.83 14.24 -27.46
CA ASP A 192 3.54 12.87 -27.03
C ASP A 192 4.45 12.46 -25.85
N PHE A 193 5.70 12.94 -25.84
CA PHE A 193 6.59 12.82 -24.68
C PHE A 193 6.02 13.53 -23.44
N LEU A 194 5.58 14.79 -23.56
CA LEU A 194 5.02 15.54 -22.44
C LEU A 194 3.69 14.95 -21.95
N LEU A 195 2.86 14.46 -22.87
CA LEU A 195 1.60 13.80 -22.55
C LEU A 195 1.83 12.52 -21.75
N SER A 196 2.72 11.65 -22.22
CA SER A 196 3.07 10.40 -21.54
C SER A 196 3.79 10.64 -20.21
N LEU A 197 4.62 11.67 -20.11
CA LEU A 197 5.21 12.11 -18.84
C LEU A 197 4.13 12.53 -17.84
N ALA A 198 3.20 13.40 -18.25
CA ALA A 198 2.14 13.90 -17.37
C ALA A 198 1.14 12.80 -16.97
N LEU A 199 0.88 11.82 -17.85
CA LEU A 199 0.10 10.62 -17.54
C LEU A 199 0.76 9.78 -16.45
N LEU A 200 2.09 9.61 -16.46
CA LEU A 200 2.79 8.74 -15.50
C LEU A 200 3.16 9.43 -14.19
N MET A 201 3.48 10.73 -14.22
CA MET A 201 4.11 11.42 -13.09
C MET A 201 3.29 11.37 -11.79
N ALA A 202 1.96 11.52 -11.88
CA ALA A 202 1.06 11.42 -10.73
C ALA A 202 1.18 10.08 -10.00
N PHE A 203 1.31 8.99 -10.76
CA PHE A 203 1.43 7.65 -10.21
C PHE A 203 2.83 7.37 -9.70
N MET A 204 3.86 7.94 -10.33
CA MET A 204 5.24 7.85 -9.83
C MET A 204 5.39 8.52 -8.45
N VAL A 205 4.68 9.63 -8.21
CA VAL A 205 4.67 10.27 -6.89
C VAL A 205 3.93 9.40 -5.86
N LYS A 206 2.80 8.79 -6.21
CA LYS A 206 2.05 7.90 -5.30
C LYS A 206 2.71 6.54 -5.07
N ALA A 207 3.39 5.97 -6.06
CA ALA A 207 4.17 4.72 -5.99
C ALA A 207 5.63 4.98 -5.53
N PRO A 208 5.81 5.96 -4.64
CA PRO A 208 6.98 6.82 -4.46
C PRO A 208 8.24 6.40 -5.23
N LEU A 209 8.42 6.92 -6.44
CA LEU A 209 9.69 6.80 -7.13
C LEU A 209 10.81 7.48 -6.31
N TYR A 210 12.01 6.93 -6.37
CA TYR A 210 13.17 7.57 -5.75
C TYR A 210 13.35 9.01 -6.27
N GLY A 211 13.80 9.91 -5.39
CA GLY A 211 13.71 11.37 -5.60
C GLY A 211 12.36 11.99 -5.21
N LEU A 212 11.23 11.33 -5.50
CA LEU A 212 9.87 11.82 -5.16
C LEU A 212 9.30 11.21 -3.87
N HIS A 213 10.04 10.31 -3.23
CA HIS A 213 9.63 9.54 -2.06
C HIS A 213 9.62 10.28 -0.71
N LEU A 214 10.14 11.52 -0.63
CA LEU A 214 10.40 12.19 0.65
C LEU A 214 9.15 12.45 1.51
N TRP A 215 7.97 12.51 0.88
CA TRP A 215 6.71 12.65 1.61
C TRP A 215 6.37 11.39 2.42
N LEU A 216 6.80 10.21 1.96
CA LEU A 216 6.38 8.93 2.51
C LEU A 216 6.95 8.68 3.91
N PRO A 217 8.28 8.77 4.18
CA PRO A 217 8.81 8.59 5.53
C PRO A 217 8.14 9.52 6.54
N LYS A 218 7.91 10.79 6.18
CA LYS A 218 7.23 11.76 7.05
C LYS A 218 5.77 11.36 7.29
N ALA A 219 5.02 11.04 6.24
CA ALA A 219 3.61 10.68 6.35
C ALA A 219 3.40 9.41 7.20
N HIS A 220 4.19 8.36 7.01
CA HIS A 220 4.06 7.12 7.79
C HIS A 220 4.48 7.26 9.25
N VAL A 221 5.56 7.99 9.50
CA VAL A 221 6.10 8.17 10.85
C VAL A 221 5.11 8.95 11.71
N GLU A 222 4.46 9.96 11.12
CA GLU A 222 3.52 10.85 11.82
C GLU A 222 2.06 10.41 11.80
N ALA A 223 1.68 9.49 10.91
CA ALA A 223 0.34 8.94 10.90
C ALA A 223 0.04 8.10 12.17
N PRO A 224 -1.23 8.10 12.63
CA PRO A 224 -1.71 7.05 13.53
C PRO A 224 -1.62 5.68 12.85
N ILE A 225 -1.70 4.59 13.63
CA ILE A 225 -1.53 3.23 13.10
C ILE A 225 -2.45 2.93 11.92
N ALA A 226 -3.74 3.24 12.00
CA ALA A 226 -4.68 3.03 10.90
C ALA A 226 -4.31 3.83 9.64
N GLY A 227 -3.81 5.06 9.81
CA GLY A 227 -3.32 5.88 8.71
C GLY A 227 -2.08 5.25 8.05
N SER A 228 -1.12 4.78 8.85
CA SER A 228 0.07 4.09 8.32
C SER A 228 -0.27 2.78 7.59
N MET A 229 -1.27 2.03 8.05
CA MET A 229 -1.77 0.83 7.36
C MET A 229 -2.46 1.17 6.04
N LEU A 230 -3.36 2.17 6.04
CA LEU A 230 -4.06 2.66 4.85
C LEU A 230 -3.08 3.13 3.77
N LEU A 231 -2.09 3.94 4.18
CA LEU A 231 -1.01 4.41 3.33
C LEU A 231 -0.23 3.24 2.75
N ALA A 232 0.30 2.37 3.61
CA ALA A 232 1.24 1.33 3.20
C ALA A 232 0.56 0.36 2.27
N ALA A 233 -0.61 -0.16 2.66
CA ALA A 233 -1.20 -1.30 2.02
C ALA A 233 -2.09 -0.96 0.81
N LEU A 234 -2.64 0.26 0.73
CA LEU A 234 -3.60 0.63 -0.32
C LEU A 234 -3.16 1.84 -1.16
N LEU A 235 -2.74 2.94 -0.54
CA LEU A 235 -2.47 4.17 -1.31
C LEU A 235 -1.25 4.05 -2.23
N LEU A 236 -0.18 3.36 -1.79
CA LEU A 236 0.97 3.10 -2.66
C LEU A 236 0.59 2.21 -3.86
N LYS A 237 -0.33 1.27 -3.63
CA LYS A 237 -0.79 0.31 -4.64
C LYS A 237 -1.71 0.96 -5.66
N LEU A 238 -2.43 2.01 -5.26
CA LEU A 238 -3.18 2.85 -6.19
C LEU A 238 -2.27 3.51 -7.22
N GLY A 239 -1.04 3.87 -6.85
CA GLY A 239 0.00 4.30 -7.77
C GLY A 239 0.36 3.22 -8.80
N GLY A 240 0.77 2.03 -8.33
CA GLY A 240 1.10 0.90 -9.20
C GLY A 240 -0.05 0.48 -10.13
N TYR A 241 -1.27 0.41 -9.60
CA TYR A 241 -2.49 0.13 -10.37
C TYR A 241 -2.71 1.16 -11.49
N GLY A 242 -2.52 2.45 -11.19
CA GLY A 242 -2.63 3.51 -12.19
C GLY A 242 -1.57 3.40 -13.28
N ILE A 243 -0.31 3.07 -12.94
CA ILE A 243 0.74 2.81 -13.92
C ILE A 243 0.33 1.65 -14.84
N MET A 244 -0.14 0.53 -14.27
CA MET A 244 -0.57 -0.63 -15.07
C MET A 244 -1.73 -0.29 -16.01
N ARG A 245 -2.72 0.51 -15.57
CA ARG A 245 -3.85 0.91 -16.41
C ARG A 245 -3.44 1.85 -17.54
N LEU A 246 -2.60 2.83 -17.25
CA LEU A 246 -2.22 3.85 -18.23
C LEU A 246 -1.16 3.36 -19.21
N THR A 247 -0.23 2.51 -18.78
CA THR A 247 0.78 1.92 -19.69
C THR A 247 0.15 1.11 -20.81
N ILE A 248 -0.97 0.43 -20.55
CA ILE A 248 -1.75 -0.27 -21.58
C ILE A 248 -2.35 0.71 -22.61
N LEU A 249 -2.67 1.93 -22.19
CA LEU A 249 -3.23 2.96 -23.07
C LEU A 249 -2.16 3.62 -23.94
N THR A 250 -1.00 3.92 -23.36
CA THR A 250 0.11 4.60 -24.04
C THR A 250 0.92 3.67 -24.94
N GLY A 251 0.65 2.36 -24.96
CA GLY A 251 1.47 1.39 -25.67
C GLY A 251 2.92 1.35 -25.15
N PRO A 252 3.87 0.90 -25.99
CA PRO A 252 5.28 0.85 -25.59
C PRO A 252 5.79 2.26 -25.32
N LEU A 253 6.32 2.47 -24.12
CA LEU A 253 6.88 3.75 -23.72
C LEU A 253 8.07 4.11 -24.62
N SER A 254 8.18 5.40 -24.94
CA SER A 254 9.35 5.90 -25.66
C SER A 254 10.62 5.60 -24.82
N PRO A 255 11.75 5.28 -25.46
CA PRO A 255 12.99 4.96 -24.74
C PRO A 255 13.41 6.11 -23.82
N GLN A 256 13.13 7.35 -24.25
CA GLN A 256 13.42 8.57 -23.49
C GLN A 256 12.72 8.63 -22.13
N LEU A 257 11.55 8.01 -21.96
CA LEU A 257 10.85 7.91 -20.65
C LEU A 257 11.18 6.63 -19.91
N HIS A 258 11.30 5.52 -20.65
CA HIS A 258 11.54 4.21 -20.07
C HIS A 258 12.86 4.15 -19.28
N TYR A 259 13.98 4.57 -19.89
CA TYR A 259 15.30 4.50 -19.26
C TYR A 259 15.46 5.32 -17.96
N PRO A 260 15.09 6.62 -17.89
CA PRO A 260 15.29 7.40 -16.67
C PRO A 260 14.47 6.84 -15.51
N PHE A 261 13.22 6.46 -15.73
CA PHE A 261 12.40 5.91 -14.65
C PHE A 261 12.87 4.54 -14.18
N LEU A 262 13.29 3.66 -15.09
CA LEU A 262 13.83 2.36 -14.72
C LEU A 262 15.12 2.49 -13.90
N THR A 263 16.03 3.37 -14.32
CA THR A 263 17.28 3.63 -13.58
C THR A 263 17.02 4.22 -12.20
N LEU A 264 16.12 5.20 -12.09
CA LEU A 264 15.69 5.78 -10.80
C LEU A 264 15.04 4.72 -9.89
N ALA A 265 14.24 3.82 -10.43
CA ALA A 265 13.58 2.76 -9.67
C ALA A 265 14.58 1.73 -9.12
N LEU A 266 15.48 1.20 -9.97
CA LEU A 266 16.46 0.19 -9.57
C LEU A 266 17.52 0.75 -8.63
N TRP A 267 18.09 1.91 -8.96
CA TRP A 267 19.04 2.59 -8.08
C TRP A 267 18.37 3.03 -6.77
N GLY A 268 17.13 3.49 -6.86
CA GLY A 268 16.31 3.84 -5.72
C GLY A 268 16.08 2.68 -4.75
N ALA A 269 15.79 1.48 -5.26
CA ALA A 269 15.62 0.29 -4.43
C ALA A 269 16.90 -0.06 -3.64
N LEU A 270 18.07 0.08 -4.27
CA LEU A 270 19.37 -0.09 -3.61
C LEU A 270 19.64 0.98 -2.56
N MET A 271 19.44 2.26 -2.91
CA MET A 271 19.76 3.35 -1.99
C MET A 271 18.82 3.36 -0.80
N THR A 272 17.53 3.15 -0.99
CA THR A 272 16.55 3.10 0.12
C THR A 272 16.77 1.90 1.04
N SER A 273 17.14 0.73 0.50
CA SER A 273 17.53 -0.42 1.33
C SER A 273 18.82 -0.16 2.11
N SER A 274 19.80 0.54 1.54
CA SER A 274 21.00 0.98 2.28
C SER A 274 20.67 2.01 3.39
N ILE A 275 19.68 2.88 3.15
CA ILE A 275 19.19 3.82 4.15
C ILE A 275 18.56 3.06 5.33
N CYS A 276 17.78 2.02 5.07
CA CYS A 276 17.15 1.18 6.12
C CYS A 276 18.16 0.64 7.14
N LEU A 277 19.37 0.26 6.72
CA LEU A 277 20.41 -0.26 7.61
C LEU A 277 20.88 0.76 8.66
N ARG A 278 20.76 2.05 8.37
CA ARG A 278 21.20 3.14 9.25
C ARG A 278 20.04 3.84 9.95
N GLN A 279 18.79 3.41 9.72
CA GLN A 279 17.65 4.04 10.36
C GLN A 279 17.61 3.74 11.86
N THR A 280 17.46 4.80 12.67
CA THR A 280 17.27 4.71 14.12
C THR A 280 15.80 4.53 14.50
N ASP A 281 14.90 5.08 13.68
CA ASP A 281 13.46 5.06 13.92
C ASP A 281 12.79 3.88 13.24
N LEU A 282 12.15 3.03 14.03
CA LEU A 282 11.55 1.78 13.58
C LEU A 282 10.45 1.98 12.51
N LYS A 283 9.55 2.96 12.72
CA LYS A 283 8.52 3.30 11.71
C LYS A 283 9.13 3.84 10.41
N SER A 284 10.22 4.62 10.52
CA SER A 284 10.91 5.17 9.34
C SER A 284 11.61 4.07 8.56
N LEU A 285 12.22 3.09 9.25
CA LEU A 285 12.85 1.93 8.63
C LEU A 285 11.82 1.14 7.80
N ILE A 286 10.63 0.89 8.36
CA ILE A 286 9.53 0.24 7.63
C ILE A 286 9.08 1.10 6.44
N ALA A 287 9.00 2.42 6.59
CA ALA A 287 8.64 3.34 5.52
C ALA A 287 9.66 3.36 4.36
N TYR A 288 10.96 3.35 4.64
CA TYR A 288 11.97 3.23 3.58
C TYR A 288 11.96 1.84 2.94
N SER A 289 11.67 0.78 3.71
CA SER A 289 11.51 -0.56 3.15
C SER A 289 10.36 -0.62 2.13
N SER A 290 9.25 0.10 2.36
CA SER A 290 8.14 0.14 1.39
C SER A 290 8.49 0.92 0.13
N VAL A 291 9.33 1.96 0.20
CA VAL A 291 9.88 2.62 -0.99
C VAL A 291 10.75 1.64 -1.79
N SER A 292 11.59 0.83 -1.13
CA SER A 292 12.45 -0.15 -1.82
C SER A 292 11.65 -1.20 -2.60
N HIS A 293 10.62 -1.76 -1.97
CA HIS A 293 9.73 -2.76 -2.58
C HIS A 293 8.85 -2.17 -3.68
N MET A 294 8.29 -0.96 -3.47
CA MET A 294 7.53 -0.28 -4.52
C MET A 294 8.42 0.16 -5.70
N GLY A 295 9.70 0.44 -5.47
CA GLY A 295 10.67 0.67 -6.54
C GLY A 295 10.75 -0.51 -7.52
N LEU A 296 10.75 -1.75 -7.02
CA LEU A 296 10.70 -2.96 -7.86
C LEU A 296 9.37 -3.06 -8.62
N VAL A 297 8.23 -2.73 -7.98
CA VAL A 297 6.91 -2.68 -8.64
C VAL A 297 6.93 -1.68 -9.79
N VAL A 298 7.44 -0.47 -9.57
CA VAL A 298 7.54 0.57 -10.60
C VAL A 298 8.42 0.11 -11.77
N ALA A 299 9.58 -0.48 -11.48
CA ALA A 299 10.46 -1.06 -12.51
C ALA A 299 9.74 -2.14 -13.34
N ALA A 300 9.00 -3.04 -12.68
CA ALA A 300 8.24 -4.10 -13.33
C ALA A 300 7.09 -3.56 -14.21
N CYS A 301 6.38 -2.54 -13.75
CA CYS A 301 5.29 -1.93 -14.52
C CYS A 301 5.79 -1.17 -15.76
N ILE A 302 6.99 -0.58 -15.71
CA ILE A 302 7.60 0.13 -16.84
C ILE A 302 8.04 -0.83 -17.96
N LEU A 303 8.47 -2.06 -17.61
CA LEU A 303 8.86 -3.09 -18.59
C LEU A 303 7.70 -3.64 -19.43
N GLN A 304 6.46 -3.57 -18.92
CA GLN A 304 5.23 -3.99 -19.60
C GLN A 304 5.20 -5.45 -20.13
N THR A 305 5.96 -6.37 -19.53
CA THR A 305 5.88 -7.81 -19.86
C THR A 305 4.81 -8.50 -19.03
N GLN A 306 4.26 -9.61 -19.51
CA GLN A 306 3.27 -10.38 -18.74
C GLN A 306 3.84 -10.87 -17.39
N TRP A 307 5.09 -11.36 -17.39
CA TRP A 307 5.80 -11.78 -16.18
C TRP A 307 6.06 -10.63 -15.20
N SER A 308 6.36 -9.43 -15.72
CA SER A 308 6.57 -8.26 -14.87
C SER A 308 5.26 -7.76 -14.27
N PHE A 309 4.15 -7.75 -15.01
CA PHE A 309 2.84 -7.40 -14.46
C PHE A 309 2.34 -8.41 -13.42
N SER A 310 2.49 -9.71 -13.67
CA SER A 310 2.11 -10.73 -12.68
C SER A 310 2.96 -10.58 -11.40
N GLY A 311 4.27 -10.39 -11.53
CA GLY A 311 5.16 -10.16 -10.39
C GLY A 311 4.82 -8.89 -9.62
N ALA A 312 4.54 -7.78 -10.33
CA ALA A 312 4.12 -6.52 -9.73
C ALA A 312 2.83 -6.66 -8.92
N MET A 313 1.82 -7.36 -9.45
CA MET A 313 0.56 -7.60 -8.74
C MET A 313 0.75 -8.43 -7.48
N ILE A 314 1.47 -9.55 -7.58
CA ILE A 314 1.77 -10.41 -6.43
C ILE A 314 2.49 -9.57 -5.36
N LEU A 315 3.54 -8.81 -5.74
CA LEU A 315 4.33 -8.01 -4.81
C LEU A 315 3.49 -6.92 -4.14
N MET A 316 2.61 -6.25 -4.89
CA MET A 316 1.72 -5.23 -4.35
C MET A 316 0.83 -5.79 -3.23
N ILE A 317 0.26 -6.97 -3.42
CA ILE A 317 -0.64 -7.57 -2.43
C ILE A 317 0.14 -8.12 -1.24
N SER A 318 1.19 -8.89 -1.51
CA SER A 318 2.01 -9.52 -0.47
C SER A 318 2.71 -8.46 0.38
N HIS A 319 3.35 -7.46 -0.25
CA HIS A 319 3.93 -6.32 0.47
C HIS A 319 2.86 -5.48 1.19
N GLY A 320 1.65 -5.39 0.66
CA GLY A 320 0.53 -4.73 1.34
C GLY A 320 0.24 -5.32 2.71
N LEU A 321 0.15 -6.65 2.79
CA LEU A 321 -0.07 -7.37 4.05
C LEU A 321 1.15 -7.37 4.97
N THR A 322 2.37 -7.53 4.43
CA THR A 322 3.59 -7.56 5.28
C THR A 322 3.90 -6.19 5.87
N SER A 323 3.82 -5.12 5.08
CA SER A 323 4.09 -3.75 5.56
C SER A 323 3.07 -3.31 6.60
N SER A 324 1.78 -3.59 6.41
CA SER A 324 0.77 -3.27 7.44
C SER A 324 1.00 -4.06 8.72
N MET A 325 1.38 -5.34 8.62
CA MET A 325 1.74 -6.15 9.78
C MET A 325 2.94 -5.56 10.54
N LEU A 326 4.00 -5.17 9.83
CA LEU A 326 5.19 -4.55 10.44
C LEU A 326 4.85 -3.22 11.13
N PHE A 327 4.01 -2.37 10.52
CA PHE A 327 3.54 -1.15 11.19
C PHE A 327 2.71 -1.46 12.44
N CYS A 328 1.92 -2.53 12.45
CA CYS A 328 1.20 -2.95 13.64
C CYS A 328 2.12 -3.50 14.73
N LEU A 329 3.16 -4.24 14.38
CA LEU A 329 4.18 -4.69 15.33
C LEU A 329 4.94 -3.49 15.92
N ALA A 330 5.34 -2.53 15.08
CA ALA A 330 5.89 -1.25 15.50
C ALA A 330 4.98 -0.51 16.48
N ASN A 331 3.67 -0.55 16.24
CA ASN A 331 2.70 0.08 17.12
C ASN A 331 2.58 -0.65 18.46
N SER A 332 2.60 -1.99 18.47
CA SER A 332 2.57 -2.76 19.71
C SER A 332 3.78 -2.47 20.61
N THR A 333 4.97 -2.25 20.03
CA THR A 333 6.15 -1.82 20.78
C THR A 333 6.03 -0.37 21.24
N TYR A 334 5.45 0.50 20.41
CA TYR A 334 5.27 1.92 20.72
C TYR A 334 4.23 2.18 21.81
N GLU A 335 3.11 1.43 21.84
CA GLU A 335 2.06 1.56 22.87
C GLU A 335 2.58 1.26 24.28
N ARG A 336 3.71 0.54 24.40
CA ARG A 336 4.32 0.19 25.69
C ARG A 336 5.53 1.06 26.06
N THR A 337 6.38 1.36 25.07
CA THR A 337 7.64 2.08 25.32
C THR A 337 7.56 3.57 25.05
N HIS A 338 6.48 4.04 24.40
CA HIS A 338 6.25 5.42 23.95
C HIS A 338 7.40 6.04 23.13
N SER A 339 8.32 5.21 22.63
CA SER A 339 9.45 5.64 21.83
C SER A 339 9.51 4.82 20.53
N ARG A 340 9.96 5.48 19.45
CA ARG A 340 10.12 4.85 18.11
C ARG A 340 11.56 4.37 17.86
N ILE A 341 12.47 4.66 18.79
CA ILE A 341 13.91 4.48 18.62
C ILE A 341 14.27 3.00 18.85
N LEU A 342 14.93 2.39 17.87
CA LEU A 342 15.35 0.98 17.89
C LEU A 342 16.28 0.65 19.07
N LEU A 343 17.15 1.58 19.47
CA LEU A 343 18.06 1.39 20.60
C LEU A 343 17.34 1.26 21.95
N LEU A 344 16.17 1.90 22.09
CA LEU A 344 15.39 1.87 23.34
C LEU A 344 14.47 0.64 23.41
N THR A 345 14.21 -0.03 22.29
CA THR A 345 13.23 -1.13 22.17
C THR A 345 13.91 -2.50 22.02
N ARG A 346 15.08 -2.69 22.62
CA ARG A 346 15.90 -3.91 22.48
C ARG A 346 15.50 -5.04 23.43
N GLY A 347 15.77 -6.28 23.01
CA GLY A 347 15.69 -7.45 23.87
C GLY A 347 14.28 -7.86 24.30
N LEU A 348 13.25 -7.57 23.50
CA LEU A 348 11.84 -7.82 23.89
C LEU A 348 11.44 -9.31 23.91
N GLN A 349 12.21 -10.21 23.29
CA GLN A 349 11.89 -11.64 23.19
C GLN A 349 11.63 -12.35 24.53
N PRO A 350 12.50 -12.24 25.57
CA PRO A 350 12.25 -12.86 26.87
C PRO A 350 10.97 -12.37 27.57
N LEU A 351 10.52 -11.14 27.29
CA LEU A 351 9.32 -10.57 27.92
C LEU A 351 8.05 -10.96 27.19
N MET A 352 8.09 -11.00 25.84
CA MET A 352 6.90 -11.26 25.01
C MET A 352 7.23 -12.29 23.92
N PRO A 353 7.33 -13.58 24.27
CA PRO A 353 7.77 -14.61 23.32
C PRO A 353 6.81 -14.77 22.13
N LEU A 354 5.49 -14.67 22.36
CA LEU A 354 4.49 -14.78 21.29
C LEU A 354 4.50 -13.56 20.35
N THR A 355 4.82 -12.36 20.83
CA THR A 355 5.03 -11.23 19.90
C THR A 355 6.32 -11.39 19.13
N ALA A 356 7.36 -11.97 19.73
CA ALA A 356 8.61 -12.27 19.05
C ALA A 356 8.41 -13.28 17.90
N THR A 357 7.52 -14.27 18.04
CA THR A 357 7.16 -15.16 16.92
C THR A 357 6.46 -14.41 15.79
N TRP A 358 5.59 -13.44 16.10
CA TRP A 358 4.98 -12.57 15.08
C TRP A 358 6.01 -11.69 14.38
N TRP A 359 6.96 -11.12 15.14
CA TRP A 359 8.11 -10.40 14.58
C TRP A 359 8.96 -11.26 13.66
N LEU A 360 9.23 -12.51 14.04
CA LEU A 360 9.96 -13.45 13.21
C LEU A 360 9.21 -13.70 11.90
N LEU A 361 7.92 -14.08 11.97
CA LEU A 361 7.10 -14.35 10.78
C LEU A 361 7.02 -13.14 9.85
N ALA A 362 6.77 -11.93 10.39
CA ALA A 362 6.74 -10.71 9.60
C ALA A 362 8.08 -10.45 8.90
N ASN A 363 9.21 -10.63 9.59
CA ASN A 363 10.53 -10.45 8.98
C ASN A 363 10.87 -11.53 7.95
N LEU A 364 10.48 -12.80 8.17
CA LEU A 364 10.63 -13.87 7.17
C LEU A 364 9.85 -13.56 5.89
N THR A 365 8.64 -13.01 6.02
CA THR A 365 7.88 -12.57 4.85
C THR A 365 8.52 -11.36 4.18
N ASN A 366 9.01 -10.37 4.94
CA ASN A 366 9.63 -9.17 4.38
C ASN A 366 10.99 -9.41 3.69
N MET A 367 11.77 -10.41 4.14
CA MET A 367 13.02 -10.83 3.48
C MET A 367 12.78 -11.76 2.28
N ALA A 368 11.51 -12.00 1.91
CA ALA A 368 11.13 -12.92 0.84
C ALA A 368 11.70 -14.35 1.04
N LEU A 369 11.49 -14.97 2.21
CA LEU A 369 11.91 -16.37 2.43
C LEU A 369 11.05 -17.34 1.58
N PRO A 370 11.59 -18.40 0.95
CA PRO A 370 10.77 -19.46 0.36
C PRO A 370 9.94 -20.17 1.45
N PRO A 371 8.65 -20.52 1.23
CA PRO A 371 7.84 -20.40 0.01
C PRO A 371 6.88 -19.17 -0.01
N THR A 372 7.26 -18.03 0.57
CA THR A 372 6.37 -16.87 0.68
C THR A 372 6.03 -16.24 -0.67
N THR A 373 4.87 -15.59 -0.77
CA THR A 373 4.43 -14.89 -1.98
C THR A 373 5.32 -13.70 -2.35
N ASN A 374 5.97 -13.06 -1.38
CA ASN A 374 6.97 -12.01 -1.64
C ASN A 374 8.13 -12.54 -2.48
N LEU A 375 8.65 -13.74 -2.19
CA LEU A 375 9.71 -14.34 -3.01
C LEU A 375 9.23 -14.61 -4.43
N MET A 376 8.05 -15.19 -4.58
CA MET A 376 7.49 -15.47 -5.90
C MET A 376 7.38 -14.18 -6.72
N ALA A 377 7.00 -13.08 -6.10
CA ALA A 377 6.91 -11.78 -6.75
C ALA A 377 8.30 -11.19 -7.09
N GLU A 378 9.23 -11.17 -6.14
CA GLU A 378 10.57 -10.63 -6.36
C GLU A 378 11.33 -11.44 -7.44
N LEU A 379 11.21 -12.77 -7.41
CA LEU A 379 11.84 -13.64 -8.39
C LEU A 379 11.25 -13.45 -9.80
N THR A 380 9.92 -13.37 -9.92
CA THR A 380 9.28 -13.09 -11.23
C THR A 380 9.69 -11.73 -11.78
N ILE A 381 9.75 -10.68 -10.95
CA ILE A 381 10.26 -9.36 -11.35
C ILE A 381 11.74 -9.43 -11.76
N MET A 382 12.58 -10.13 -11.01
CA MET A 382 14.00 -10.30 -11.34
C MET A 382 14.21 -11.03 -12.67
N THR A 383 13.42 -12.08 -12.95
CA THR A 383 13.49 -12.78 -14.25
C THR A 383 13.08 -11.90 -15.42
N ALA A 384 12.03 -11.09 -15.26
CA ALA A 384 11.59 -10.15 -16.29
C ALA A 384 12.64 -9.05 -16.55
N LEU A 385 13.25 -8.51 -15.49
CA LEU A 385 14.34 -7.54 -15.59
C LEU A 385 15.58 -8.14 -16.24
N PHE A 386 15.96 -9.36 -15.88
CA PHE A 386 17.10 -10.06 -16.48
C PHE A 386 16.91 -10.30 -17.97
N ASN A 387 15.70 -10.66 -18.38
CA ASN A 387 15.35 -10.79 -19.81
C ASN A 387 15.42 -9.44 -20.54
N TRP A 388 15.16 -8.32 -19.85
CA TRP A 388 15.29 -6.99 -20.44
C TRP A 388 16.76 -6.56 -20.59
N SER A 389 17.57 -6.69 -19.53
CA SER A 389 19.03 -6.63 -19.66
C SER A 389 19.73 -7.41 -18.56
N THR A 390 20.78 -8.14 -18.93
CA THR A 390 21.49 -9.04 -18.01
C THR A 390 22.12 -8.31 -16.82
N LEU A 391 22.51 -7.04 -16.99
CA LEU A 391 23.15 -6.23 -15.95
C LEU A 391 22.21 -5.94 -14.76
N THR A 392 20.89 -5.95 -14.96
CA THR A 392 19.95 -5.67 -13.85
C THR A 392 20.05 -6.71 -12.73
N ILE A 393 20.51 -7.94 -13.01
CA ILE A 393 20.63 -8.98 -11.99
C ILE A 393 21.58 -8.60 -10.87
N ILE A 394 22.64 -7.83 -11.18
CA ILE A 394 23.60 -7.34 -10.19
C ILE A 394 22.90 -6.35 -9.26
N LEU A 395 22.10 -5.44 -9.83
CA LEU A 395 21.36 -4.43 -9.07
C LEU A 395 20.26 -5.07 -8.21
N THR A 396 19.45 -5.95 -8.78
CA THR A 396 18.36 -6.60 -8.04
C THR A 396 18.88 -7.64 -7.02
N GLY A 397 19.95 -8.35 -7.36
CA GLY A 397 20.64 -9.26 -6.42
C GLY A 397 21.25 -8.52 -5.23
N ALA A 398 21.89 -7.37 -5.46
CA ALA A 398 22.38 -6.53 -4.37
C ALA A 398 21.22 -5.93 -3.55
N ALA A 399 20.12 -5.53 -4.18
CA ALA A 399 18.94 -5.02 -3.48
C ALA A 399 18.32 -6.08 -2.56
N THR A 400 18.14 -7.31 -3.04
CA THR A 400 17.59 -8.43 -2.24
C THR A 400 18.54 -8.86 -1.11
N MET A 401 19.86 -8.80 -1.33
CA MET A 401 20.81 -8.99 -0.23
C MET A 401 20.65 -7.90 0.84
N LEU A 402 20.48 -6.64 0.42
CA LEU A 402 20.23 -5.53 1.36
C LEU A 402 18.87 -5.69 2.07
N THR A 403 17.82 -6.17 1.40
CA THR A 403 16.53 -6.46 2.05
C THR A 403 16.66 -7.50 3.16
N ALA A 404 17.36 -8.61 2.89
CA ALA A 404 17.66 -9.60 3.92
C ALA A 404 18.46 -9.00 5.09
N SER A 405 19.45 -8.14 4.81
CA SER A 405 20.29 -7.54 5.84
C SER A 405 19.53 -6.59 6.77
N TYR A 406 18.70 -5.67 6.24
CA TYR A 406 17.98 -4.71 7.10
C TYR A 406 16.80 -5.36 7.83
N THR A 407 16.18 -6.40 7.27
CA THR A 407 15.08 -7.13 7.93
C THR A 407 15.60 -7.94 9.12
N LEU A 408 16.73 -8.62 8.95
CA LEU A 408 17.41 -9.28 10.06
C LEU A 408 17.91 -8.27 11.10
N TYR A 409 18.46 -7.13 10.67
CA TYR A 409 18.84 -6.06 11.59
C TYR A 409 17.64 -5.56 12.42
N MET A 410 16.48 -5.35 11.78
CA MET A 410 15.23 -4.97 12.47
C MET A 410 14.80 -6.01 13.51
N LEU A 411 14.86 -7.31 13.17
CA LEU A 411 14.54 -8.39 14.10
C LEU A 411 15.52 -8.46 15.28
N LEU A 412 16.82 -8.44 14.99
CA LEU A 412 17.87 -8.58 16.00
C LEU A 412 17.89 -7.39 16.96
N SER A 413 17.73 -6.18 16.44
CA SER A 413 17.68 -4.97 17.26
C SER A 413 16.45 -4.91 18.16
N THR A 414 15.27 -5.31 17.69
CA THR A 414 14.05 -5.23 18.51
C THR A 414 13.88 -6.42 19.46
N GLN A 415 14.09 -7.64 18.98
CA GLN A 415 13.75 -8.85 19.74
C GLN A 415 14.93 -9.39 20.53
N ARG A 416 16.15 -9.35 20.00
CA ARG A 416 17.33 -9.94 20.62
C ARG A 416 18.19 -8.90 21.35
N GLY A 417 19.16 -9.41 22.10
CA GLY A 417 20.08 -8.61 22.90
C GLY A 417 19.61 -8.43 24.34
N THR A 418 20.41 -7.69 25.11
CA THR A 418 20.12 -7.38 26.50
C THR A 418 19.01 -6.35 26.60
N LEU A 419 18.06 -6.59 27.50
CA LEU A 419 17.03 -5.61 27.86
C LEU A 419 17.69 -4.34 28.40
N PRO A 420 17.27 -3.15 27.96
CA PRO A 420 17.80 -1.91 28.48
C PRO A 420 17.33 -1.69 29.93
N THR A 421 18.22 -1.17 30.77
CA THR A 421 18.04 -1.11 32.24
C THR A 421 16.86 -0.25 32.71
N HIS A 422 16.37 0.68 31.88
CA HIS A 422 15.22 1.53 32.21
C HIS A 422 13.88 0.81 32.05
N ILE A 423 13.84 -0.33 31.35
CA ILE A 423 12.62 -1.13 31.17
C ILE A 423 12.56 -2.15 32.31
N THR A 424 11.88 -1.77 33.39
CA THR A 424 11.71 -2.62 34.59
C THR A 424 10.51 -3.57 34.48
N SER A 425 9.40 -3.11 33.90
CA SER A 425 8.20 -3.92 33.67
C SER A 425 7.49 -3.47 32.39
N LEU A 426 7.13 -4.42 31.54
CA LEU A 426 6.29 -4.18 30.36
C LEU A 426 4.97 -4.93 30.51
N GLN A 427 3.88 -4.31 30.09
CA GLN A 427 2.58 -4.98 30.04
C GLN A 427 2.61 -6.11 29.02
N ASN A 428 2.00 -7.26 29.37
CA ASN A 428 1.88 -8.41 28.49
C ASN A 428 1.12 -8.08 27.19
N SER A 429 1.25 -8.97 26.20
CA SER A 429 0.56 -8.86 24.93
C SER A 429 -0.94 -9.09 25.05
N ASN A 430 -1.73 -8.16 24.52
CA ASN A 430 -3.18 -8.26 24.53
C ASN A 430 -3.69 -9.25 23.48
N THR A 431 -4.83 -9.89 23.73
CA THR A 431 -5.50 -10.78 22.76
C THR A 431 -5.84 -10.06 21.46
N ARG A 432 -6.21 -8.77 21.53
CA ARG A 432 -6.42 -7.90 20.36
C ARG A 432 -5.20 -7.82 19.44
N GLU A 433 -4.00 -7.71 20.02
CA GLU A 433 -2.75 -7.61 19.25
C GLU A 433 -2.46 -8.92 18.54
N HIS A 434 -2.64 -10.06 19.22
CA HIS A 434 -2.48 -11.37 18.59
C HIS A 434 -3.53 -11.62 17.50
N LEU A 435 -4.80 -11.29 17.74
CA LEU A 435 -5.85 -11.39 16.73
C LEU A 435 -5.47 -10.56 15.49
N LEU A 436 -4.99 -9.33 15.69
CA LEU A 436 -4.55 -8.49 14.59
C LEU A 436 -3.41 -9.15 13.80
N MET A 437 -2.39 -9.71 14.47
CA MET A 437 -1.29 -10.39 13.77
C MET A 437 -1.75 -11.65 13.03
N THR A 438 -2.65 -12.43 13.62
CA THR A 438 -3.23 -13.61 12.96
C THR A 438 -3.96 -13.21 11.68
N LEU A 439 -4.80 -12.17 11.70
CA LEU A 439 -5.55 -11.70 10.54
C LEU A 439 -4.67 -11.13 9.42
N HIS A 440 -3.42 -10.75 9.71
CA HIS A 440 -2.45 -10.37 8.68
C HIS A 440 -1.73 -11.58 8.06
N ILE A 441 -1.36 -12.55 8.87
CA ILE A 441 -0.58 -13.71 8.41
C ILE A 441 -1.44 -14.78 7.78
N THR A 442 -2.66 -15.03 8.26
CA THR A 442 -3.50 -16.10 7.73
C THR A 442 -3.78 -15.93 6.23
N PRO A 443 -4.12 -14.73 5.69
CA PRO A 443 -4.28 -14.58 4.25
C PRO A 443 -2.97 -14.77 3.51
N LEU A 444 -1.85 -14.28 4.06
CA LEU A 444 -0.54 -14.40 3.43
C LEU A 444 -0.10 -15.87 3.31
N MET A 445 -0.34 -16.69 4.34
CA MET A 445 -0.08 -18.13 4.29
C MET A 445 -1.05 -18.87 3.36
N LEU A 446 -2.33 -18.51 3.34
CA LEU A 446 -3.31 -19.12 2.44
C LEU A 446 -3.02 -18.82 0.96
N LEU A 447 -2.51 -17.62 0.66
CA LEU A 447 -2.14 -17.23 -0.70
C LEU A 447 -0.96 -18.04 -1.26
N ILE A 448 -0.11 -18.63 -0.41
CA ILE A 448 0.96 -19.56 -0.85
C ILE A 448 0.36 -20.78 -1.56
N MET A 449 -0.80 -21.25 -1.12
CA MET A 449 -1.44 -22.45 -1.69
C MET A 449 -2.08 -22.20 -3.07
N LYS A 450 -2.52 -20.97 -3.34
CA LYS A 450 -3.12 -20.58 -4.63
C LYS A 450 -2.71 -19.16 -5.04
N PRO A 451 -1.46 -18.97 -5.49
CA PRO A 451 -0.97 -17.65 -5.89
C PRO A 451 -1.61 -17.14 -7.19
N GLU A 452 -2.23 -18.02 -8.00
CA GLU A 452 -2.97 -17.65 -9.23
C GLU A 452 -4.12 -16.65 -8.96
N MET A 453 -4.61 -16.59 -7.72
CA MET A 453 -5.67 -15.68 -7.32
C MET A 453 -5.24 -14.21 -7.32
N ILE A 454 -3.93 -13.94 -7.36
CA ILE A 454 -3.33 -12.61 -7.21
C ILE A 454 -2.42 -12.21 -8.37
N SER A 455 -2.31 -13.05 -9.40
CA SER A 455 -1.50 -12.82 -10.61
C SER A 455 -2.35 -12.64 -11.86
#